data_AF-A0A606X408-F1
#
_entry.id   AF-A0A606X408-F1
#
_cell.length_a   1.000
_cell.length_b   1.000
_cell.length_c   1.000
_cell.angle_alpha   90.00
_cell.angle_beta   90.00
_cell.angle_gamma   90.00
#
_symmetry.space_group_name_H-M   'P 1'
#
loop_
_entity.id
_entity.type
_entity.pdbx_description
1 polymer ?
#
loop_
_entity_poly.entity_id
_entity_poly.type
_entity_poly.pdbx_seq_one_letter_code
_entity_poly.pdbx_strand_id
1 'polypeptide(L)'
;MPVKGIKRVQMNTRKVLAEIAGPRTERVLTEVMIVGSSHAALLTPIDTSTLINSQYRKLEPMPGGMQGKVGYTAAYAAAVHGMSGKLKGQPREHFGRTRAGKEFGGGTGKGNYWDPYAEPGFLTKGFERDGLNEIKAIIKQGYKV
;
A
#
# COMPACT_ATOMS: atom_id res chain seq x y z
N MET A 1 -13.77 -23.09 49.05
CA MET A 1 -13.18 -21.75 49.30
C MET A 1 -13.45 -20.87 48.08
N PRO A 2 -13.96 -19.64 48.21
CA PRO A 2 -14.14 -18.75 47.07
C PRO A 2 -12.77 -18.32 46.51
N VAL A 3 -12.58 -18.43 45.20
CA VAL A 3 -11.34 -18.05 44.52
C VAL A 3 -11.16 -16.53 44.60
N LYS A 4 -10.18 -16.07 45.39
CA LYS A 4 -9.85 -14.64 45.50
C LYS A 4 -9.05 -14.21 44.26
N GLY A 5 -9.37 -13.03 43.69
CA GLY A 5 -8.59 -12.44 42.60
C GLY A 5 -9.20 -12.46 41.20
N ILE A 6 -10.35 -13.12 40.99
CA ILE A 6 -11.06 -13.16 39.69
C ILE A 6 -11.30 -11.75 39.13
N LYS A 7 -11.73 -10.80 39.96
CA LYS A 7 -11.93 -9.39 39.56
C LYS A 7 -10.65 -8.74 39.01
N ARG A 8 -9.49 -9.03 39.62
CA ARG A 8 -8.19 -8.49 39.17
C ARG A 8 -7.77 -9.08 37.82
N VAL A 9 -7.99 -10.38 37.63
CA VAL A 9 -7.75 -11.05 36.33
C VAL A 9 -8.65 -10.44 35.26
N GLN A 10 -9.96 -10.32 35.51
CA GLN A 10 -10.90 -9.73 34.56
C GLN A 10 -10.54 -8.30 34.17
N MET A 11 -10.13 -7.46 35.14
CA MET A 11 -9.68 -6.09 34.85
C MET A 11 -8.40 -6.07 34.01
N ASN A 12 -7.41 -6.90 34.33
CA ASN A 12 -6.17 -6.97 33.56
C ASN A 12 -6.42 -7.47 32.15
N THR A 13 -7.25 -8.50 31.97
CA THR A 13 -7.65 -8.98 30.65
C THR A 13 -8.32 -7.89 29.83
N ARG A 14 -9.26 -7.13 30.41
CA ARG A 14 -9.92 -6.01 29.72
C ARG A 14 -8.92 -4.92 29.31
N LYS A 15 -7.95 -4.59 30.16
CA LYS A 15 -6.90 -3.61 29.83
C LYS A 15 -6.05 -4.06 28.64
N VAL A 16 -5.59 -5.31 28.64
CA VAL A 16 -4.81 -5.88 27.54
C VAL A 16 -5.62 -5.89 26.24
N LEU A 17 -6.89 -6.27 26.30
CA LEU A 17 -7.76 -6.25 25.12
C LEU A 17 -7.97 -4.82 24.57
N ALA A 18 -8.15 -3.83 25.44
CA ALA A 18 -8.31 -2.44 25.03
C ALA A 18 -7.03 -1.86 24.41
N GLU A 19 -5.87 -2.20 24.97
CA GLU A 19 -4.56 -1.80 24.43
C GLU A 19 -4.33 -2.41 23.04
N ILE A 20 -4.63 -3.71 22.89
CA ILE A 20 -4.55 -4.43 21.62
C ILE A 20 -5.49 -3.78 20.59
N ALA A 21 -6.76 -3.56 20.92
CA ALA A 21 -7.76 -3.04 20.00
C ALA A 21 -7.54 -1.57 19.59
N GLY A 22 -6.83 -0.78 20.42
CA GLY A 22 -6.57 0.63 20.17
C GLY A 22 -5.13 0.90 19.74
N PRO A 23 -4.30 1.48 20.63
CA PRO A 23 -3.01 2.07 20.27
C PRO A 23 -2.03 1.07 19.66
N ARG A 24 -2.11 -0.21 20.08
CA ARG A 24 -1.24 -1.25 19.54
C ARG A 24 -1.58 -1.59 18.09
N THR A 25 -2.86 -1.76 17.78
CA THR A 25 -3.32 -2.00 16.39
C THR A 25 -3.05 -0.79 15.49
N GLU A 26 -3.29 0.43 15.97
CA GLU A 26 -2.99 1.66 15.23
C GLU A 26 -1.52 1.74 14.82
N ARG A 27 -0.60 1.46 15.76
CA ARG A 27 0.83 1.43 15.49
C ARG A 27 1.20 0.36 14.47
N VAL A 28 0.73 -0.87 14.68
CA VAL A 28 1.04 -2.00 13.78
C VAL A 28 0.54 -1.73 12.37
N LEU A 29 -0.70 -1.25 12.21
CA LEU A 29 -1.23 -0.92 10.89
C LEU A 29 -0.48 0.23 10.22
N THR A 30 -0.05 1.23 10.99
CA THR A 30 0.77 2.32 10.46
C THR A 30 2.09 1.80 9.91
N GLU A 31 2.80 0.95 10.66
CA GLU A 31 4.04 0.32 10.22
C GLU A 31 3.83 -0.56 8.97
N VAL A 32 2.77 -1.39 8.95
CA VAL A 32 2.39 -2.19 7.78
C VAL A 32 2.12 -1.33 6.55
N MET A 33 1.38 -0.23 6.70
CA MET A 33 1.10 0.69 5.60
C MET A 33 2.37 1.36 5.08
N ILE A 34 3.29 1.77 5.95
CA ILE A 34 4.57 2.38 5.56
C ILE A 34 5.41 1.39 4.74
N VAL A 35 5.55 0.16 5.22
CA VAL A 35 6.37 -0.85 4.55
C VAL A 35 5.76 -1.25 3.21
N GLY A 36 4.48 -1.61 3.19
CA GLY A 36 3.81 -1.99 1.94
C GLY A 36 3.79 -0.84 0.93
N SER A 37 3.59 0.40 1.37
CA SER A 37 3.64 1.57 0.48
C SER A 37 5.04 1.81 -0.08
N SER A 38 6.08 1.55 0.70
CA SER A 38 7.48 1.70 0.28
C SER A 38 7.86 0.66 -0.78
N HIS A 39 7.50 -0.61 -0.58
CA HIS A 39 7.69 -1.66 -1.58
C HIS A 39 6.89 -1.39 -2.86
N ALA A 40 5.64 -0.91 -2.72
CA ALA A 40 4.83 -0.53 -3.88
C ALA A 40 5.43 0.66 -4.66
N ALA A 41 6.03 1.63 -3.96
CA ALA A 41 6.66 2.79 -4.58
C ALA A 41 7.85 2.40 -5.47
N LEU A 42 8.64 1.41 -5.07
CA LEU A 42 9.77 0.90 -5.86
C LEU A 42 9.34 0.31 -7.21
N LEU A 43 8.14 -0.27 -7.27
CA LEU A 43 7.56 -0.85 -8.49
C LEU A 43 6.70 0.14 -9.27
N THR A 44 6.48 1.35 -8.76
CA THR A 44 5.59 2.34 -9.39
C THR A 44 6.28 2.97 -10.60
N PRO A 45 5.64 2.99 -11.79
CA PRO A 45 6.22 3.63 -12.96
C PRO A 45 6.29 5.15 -12.79
N ILE A 46 7.41 5.74 -13.22
CA ILE A 46 7.67 7.17 -13.12
C ILE A 46 7.74 7.77 -14.54
N ASP A 47 7.00 8.86 -14.73
CA ASP A 47 7.07 9.74 -15.90
C ASP A 47 7.38 11.17 -15.45
N THR A 48 6.36 11.85 -14.95
CA THR A 48 6.41 13.20 -14.36
C THR A 48 6.44 13.16 -12.82
N SER A 49 6.63 11.97 -12.24
CA SER A 49 6.48 11.68 -10.80
C SER A 49 5.07 11.93 -10.22
N THR A 50 4.08 12.33 -11.03
CA THR A 50 2.71 12.57 -10.54
C THR A 50 2.10 11.34 -9.89
N LEU A 51 2.29 10.14 -10.48
CA LEU A 51 1.75 8.91 -9.92
C LEU A 51 2.35 8.62 -8.55
N ILE A 52 3.68 8.51 -8.44
CA ILE A 52 4.34 8.19 -7.16
C ILE A 52 4.04 9.24 -6.08
N ASN A 53 4.00 10.53 -6.44
CA ASN A 53 3.69 11.62 -5.50
C ASN A 53 2.21 11.68 -5.09
N SER A 54 1.33 10.95 -5.78
CA SER A 54 -0.09 10.85 -5.44
C SER A 54 -0.41 9.74 -4.43
N GLN A 55 0.62 9.03 -3.93
CA GLN A 55 0.44 7.95 -2.96
C GLN A 55 -0.13 8.49 -1.64
N TYR A 56 -1.14 7.83 -1.11
CA TYR A 56 -1.76 8.16 0.17
C TYR A 56 -1.88 6.94 1.08
N ARG A 57 -1.98 7.21 2.37
CA ARG A 57 -2.25 6.23 3.43
C ARG A 57 -3.36 6.79 4.32
N LYS A 58 -4.34 5.98 4.67
CA LYS A 58 -5.46 6.37 5.52
C LYS A 58 -5.76 5.27 6.52
N LEU A 59 -5.79 5.63 7.80
CA LEU A 59 -6.23 4.74 8.87
C LEU A 59 -7.66 5.14 9.27
N GLU A 60 -8.55 4.16 9.33
CA GLU A 60 -9.96 4.38 9.69
C GLU A 60 -10.37 3.39 10.79
N PRO A 61 -10.97 3.87 11.90
CA PRO A 61 -11.54 2.98 12.90
C PRO A 61 -12.78 2.28 12.34
N MET A 62 -12.99 1.02 12.72
CA MET A 62 -14.15 0.22 12.37
C MET A 62 -14.69 -0.55 13.58
N PRO A 63 -15.93 -1.05 13.57
CA PRO A 63 -16.45 -1.86 14.67
C PRO A 63 -15.52 -3.06 14.95
N GLY A 64 -14.92 -3.09 16.14
CA GLY A 64 -14.03 -4.17 16.56
C GLY A 64 -12.56 -4.05 16.10
N GLY A 65 -12.13 -2.94 15.50
CA GLY A 65 -10.73 -2.76 15.13
C GLY A 65 -10.44 -1.50 14.32
N MET A 66 -9.44 -1.57 13.45
CA MET A 66 -9.06 -0.50 12.53
C MET A 66 -8.71 -1.07 11.16
N GLN A 67 -8.89 -0.24 10.13
CA GLN A 67 -8.57 -0.56 8.75
C GLN A 67 -7.54 0.45 8.21
N GLY A 68 -6.44 -0.05 7.65
CA GLY A 68 -5.50 0.73 6.86
C GLY A 68 -5.83 0.66 5.37
N LYS A 69 -5.76 1.80 4.67
CA LYS A 69 -5.94 1.92 3.21
C LYS A 69 -4.72 2.61 2.63
N VAL A 70 -4.14 2.02 1.59
CA VAL A 70 -3.04 2.60 0.82
C VAL A 70 -3.42 2.61 -0.64
N GLY A 71 -3.16 3.72 -1.32
CA GLY A 71 -3.50 3.85 -2.73
C GLY A 71 -2.88 5.09 -3.36
N TYR A 72 -3.39 5.46 -4.52
CA TYR A 72 -2.93 6.61 -5.29
C TYR A 72 -4.13 7.47 -5.67
N THR A 73 -3.99 8.79 -5.55
CA THR A 73 -5.06 9.74 -5.90
C THR A 73 -5.09 10.08 -7.39
N ALA A 74 -4.02 9.76 -8.14
CA ALA A 74 -4.02 9.94 -9.59
C ALA A 74 -5.12 9.09 -10.26
N ALA A 75 -6.01 9.74 -11.01
CA ALA A 75 -7.17 9.07 -11.63
C ALA A 75 -6.79 7.90 -12.56
N TYR A 76 -5.62 7.97 -13.19
CA TYR A 76 -5.11 6.93 -14.08
C TYR A 76 -4.38 5.78 -13.35
N ALA A 77 -4.22 5.85 -12.02
CA ALA A 77 -3.43 4.87 -11.27
C ALA A 77 -3.94 3.44 -11.42
N ALA A 78 -5.26 3.24 -11.38
CA ALA A 78 -5.88 1.92 -11.53
C ALA A 78 -5.64 1.34 -12.94
N ALA A 79 -5.75 2.17 -13.97
CA ALA A 79 -5.48 1.76 -15.34
C ALA A 79 -4.01 1.34 -15.49
N VAL A 80 -3.08 2.16 -15.01
CA VAL A 80 -1.64 1.86 -15.05
C VAL A 80 -1.32 0.60 -14.25
N HIS A 81 -1.91 0.44 -13.08
CA HIS A 81 -1.73 -0.74 -12.24
C HIS A 81 -2.13 -2.04 -12.96
N GLY A 82 -3.23 -2.02 -13.72
CA GLY A 82 -3.73 -3.16 -14.48
C GLY A 82 -3.10 -3.36 -15.86
N MET A 83 -2.27 -2.43 -16.35
CA MET A 83 -1.67 -2.54 -17.69
C MET A 83 -0.71 -3.73 -17.77
N SER A 84 -0.61 -4.36 -18.95
CA SER A 84 0.37 -5.42 -19.17
C SER A 84 1.81 -4.86 -19.19
N GLY A 85 2.75 -5.64 -18.66
CA GLY A 85 4.18 -5.29 -18.66
C GLY A 85 4.87 -5.54 -20.01
N LYS A 86 4.12 -5.89 -21.06
CA LYS A 86 4.66 -6.30 -22.37
C LYS A 86 5.49 -5.22 -23.06
N LEU A 87 5.19 -3.95 -22.77
CA LEU A 87 5.91 -2.81 -23.34
C LEU A 87 7.21 -2.49 -22.59
N LYS A 88 7.58 -3.23 -21.53
CA LYS A 88 8.76 -2.94 -20.71
C LYS A 88 10.03 -2.83 -21.57
N GLY A 89 10.79 -1.76 -21.37
CA GLY A 89 12.01 -1.45 -22.11
C GLY A 89 11.79 -0.89 -23.52
N GLN A 90 10.55 -0.84 -24.02
CA GLN A 90 10.26 -0.16 -25.29
C GLN A 90 10.20 1.35 -25.08
N PRO A 91 10.61 2.16 -26.09
CA PRO A 91 10.46 3.61 -26.06
C PRO A 91 9.02 3.99 -25.74
N ARG A 92 8.85 4.98 -24.87
CA ARG A 92 7.52 5.47 -24.50
C ARG A 92 6.98 6.34 -25.62
N GLU A 93 5.82 5.98 -26.16
CA GLU A 93 5.15 6.73 -27.23
C GLU A 93 3.75 7.19 -26.83
N HIS A 94 3.20 8.10 -27.65
CA HIS A 94 1.79 8.46 -27.57
C HIS A 94 0.91 7.31 -28.09
N PHE A 95 -0.16 6.97 -27.35
CA PHE A 95 -1.09 5.91 -27.76
C PHE A 95 -1.82 6.22 -29.08
N GLY A 96 -1.83 7.48 -29.52
CA GLY A 96 -2.29 7.83 -30.85
C GLY A 96 -2.32 9.33 -31.09
N ARG A 97 -2.72 9.69 -32.32
CA ARG A 97 -3.06 11.06 -32.71
C ARG A 97 -4.54 11.15 -33.04
N THR A 98 -5.18 12.20 -32.54
CA THR A 98 -6.53 12.58 -32.96
C THR A 98 -6.53 13.05 -34.41
N ARG A 99 -7.73 13.13 -35.03
CA ARG A 99 -7.90 13.67 -36.39
C ARG A 99 -7.38 15.11 -36.55
N ALA A 100 -7.34 15.88 -35.45
CA ALA A 100 -6.77 17.23 -35.39
C ALA A 100 -5.24 17.25 -35.19
N GLY A 101 -4.57 16.10 -35.26
CA GLY A 101 -3.11 15.97 -35.07
C GLY A 101 -2.65 16.01 -33.62
N LYS A 102 -3.55 16.19 -32.64
CA LYS A 102 -3.19 16.21 -31.21
C LYS A 102 -2.89 14.80 -30.71
N GLU A 103 -1.71 14.61 -30.14
CA GLU A 103 -1.27 13.37 -29.50
C GLU A 103 -2.00 13.14 -28.18
N PHE A 104 -2.31 11.88 -27.87
CA PHE A 104 -2.93 11.51 -26.61
C PHE A 104 -2.46 10.15 -26.11
N GLY A 105 -2.65 9.91 -24.83
CA GLY A 105 -2.47 8.61 -24.21
C GLY A 105 -1.02 8.25 -23.83
N GLY A 106 0.00 8.78 -24.50
CA GLY A 106 1.37 8.64 -24.00
C GLY A 106 1.66 9.54 -22.83
N GLY A 107 2.63 9.13 -21.99
CA GLY A 107 3.33 10.03 -21.09
C GLY A 107 4.14 11.09 -21.85
N THR A 108 5.20 11.62 -21.25
CA THR A 108 6.03 12.69 -21.85
C THR A 108 6.79 12.30 -23.15
N GLY A 109 6.64 11.08 -23.65
CA GLY A 109 7.42 10.54 -24.77
C GLY A 109 8.90 10.31 -24.44
N LYS A 110 9.28 10.43 -23.17
CA LYS A 110 10.66 10.29 -22.70
C LYS A 110 10.86 8.99 -21.93
N GLY A 111 12.02 8.39 -22.14
CA GLY A 111 12.38 7.12 -21.53
C GLY A 111 11.58 5.94 -22.07
N ASN A 112 11.66 4.82 -21.37
CA ASN A 112 10.98 3.60 -21.77
C ASN A 112 9.77 3.31 -20.86
N TYR A 113 8.86 2.45 -21.32
CA TYR A 113 7.82 1.93 -20.44
C TYR A 113 8.43 1.05 -19.34
N TRP A 114 7.91 1.19 -18.13
CA TRP A 114 8.25 0.38 -16.96
C TRP A 114 9.71 0.43 -16.48
N ASP A 115 10.55 1.28 -17.07
CA ASP A 115 11.91 1.47 -16.61
C ASP A 115 11.98 2.28 -15.30
N PRO A 116 13.02 2.07 -14.47
CA PRO A 116 13.98 0.97 -14.56
C PRO A 116 13.45 -0.34 -13.96
N TYR A 117 12.65 -0.26 -12.90
CA TYR A 117 12.22 -1.42 -12.10
C TYR A 117 10.71 -1.55 -11.95
N ALA A 118 9.95 -0.69 -12.63
CA ALA A 118 8.52 -0.67 -12.47
C ALA A 118 7.86 -1.94 -13.02
N GLU A 119 6.71 -2.27 -12.45
CA GLU A 119 5.96 -3.47 -12.80
C GLU A 119 4.44 -3.24 -12.75
N PRO A 120 3.68 -3.90 -13.64
CA PRO A 120 2.24 -4.07 -13.47
C PRO A 120 1.90 -4.63 -12.10
N GLY A 121 0.76 -4.25 -11.54
CA GLY A 121 0.35 -4.75 -10.25
C GLY A 121 1.20 -4.19 -9.09
N PHE A 122 1.92 -3.07 -9.28
CA PHE A 122 2.90 -2.53 -8.32
C PHE A 122 2.38 -2.43 -6.87
N LEU A 123 1.12 -2.03 -6.66
CA LEU A 123 0.54 -1.94 -5.32
C LEU A 123 0.37 -3.32 -4.69
N THR A 124 -0.32 -4.24 -5.37
CA THR A 124 -0.49 -5.65 -4.96
C THR A 124 0.85 -6.33 -4.72
N LYS A 125 1.80 -6.21 -5.64
CA LYS A 125 3.14 -6.79 -5.49
C LYS A 125 3.91 -6.19 -4.32
N GLY A 126 3.78 -4.88 -4.09
CA GLY A 126 4.39 -4.24 -2.93
C GLY A 126 3.93 -4.84 -1.60
N PHE A 127 2.64 -5.15 -1.46
CA PHE A 127 2.09 -5.71 -0.22
C PHE A 127 2.17 -7.25 -0.14
N GLU A 128 1.97 -7.94 -1.25
CA GLU A 128 1.73 -9.38 -1.28
C GLU A 128 2.91 -10.20 -1.81
N ARG A 129 3.85 -9.57 -2.52
CA ARG A 129 5.05 -10.24 -3.06
C ARG A 129 6.31 -9.79 -2.32
N ASP A 130 6.60 -8.50 -2.38
CA ASP A 130 7.91 -7.96 -2.00
C ASP A 130 7.94 -7.58 -0.51
N GLY A 131 6.88 -6.91 -0.02
CA GLY A 131 6.75 -6.54 1.38
C GLY A 131 6.12 -7.60 2.30
N LEU A 132 5.62 -8.71 1.76
CA LEU A 132 4.80 -9.66 2.52
C LEU A 132 5.50 -10.22 3.76
N ASN A 133 6.79 -10.57 3.63
CA ASN A 133 7.54 -11.17 4.74
C ASN A 133 7.81 -10.17 5.85
N GLU A 134 8.12 -8.92 5.49
CA GLU A 134 8.35 -7.83 6.44
C GLU A 134 7.05 -7.43 7.15
N ILE A 135 5.94 -7.32 6.41
CA ILE A 135 4.59 -7.10 6.96
C ILE A 135 4.23 -8.19 7.98
N LYS A 136 4.47 -9.46 7.66
CA LYS A 136 4.24 -10.58 8.59
C LYS A 136 5.11 -10.46 9.84
N ALA A 137 6.36 -10.03 9.72
CA ALA A 137 7.25 -9.82 10.85
C ALA A 137 6.77 -8.67 11.74
N ILE A 138 6.36 -7.54 11.15
CA ILE A 138 5.77 -6.39 11.85
C ILE A 138 4.55 -6.80 12.64
N ILE A 139 3.62 -7.56 12.05
CA ILE A 139 2.41 -8.01 12.74
C ILE A 139 2.78 -8.92 13.92
N LYS A 140 3.67 -9.91 13.70
CA LYS A 140 4.10 -10.83 14.76
C LYS A 140 4.77 -10.11 15.93
N GLN A 141 5.71 -9.21 15.63
CA GLN A 141 6.42 -8.44 16.64
C GLN A 141 5.48 -7.46 17.34
N GLY A 142 4.61 -6.83 16.55
CA GLY A 142 3.62 -5.86 16.97
C GLY A 142 2.66 -6.39 18.00
N TYR A 143 2.26 -7.65 17.96
CA TYR A 143 1.29 -8.26 18.89
C TYR A 143 1.90 -9.23 19.92
N LYS A 144 3.23 -9.27 20.07
CA LYS A 144 3.89 -10.07 21.12
C LYS A 144 3.58 -9.52 22.52
N VAL A 145 2.72 -10.20 23.29
CA VAL A 145 2.37 -9.85 24.68
C VAL A 145 3.31 -10.55 25.66
#